data_AF-A0A7Y0S591-F1
#
_entry.id   AF-A0A7Y0S591-F1
#
_cell.length_a   1.000
_cell.length_b   1.000
_cell.length_c   1.000
_cell.angle_alpha   90.00
_cell.angle_beta   90.00
_cell.angle_gamma   90.00
#
_symmetry.space_group_name_H-M   'P 1'
#
loop_
_entity.id
_entity.type
_entity.pdbx_description
1 polymer ?
#
loop_
_entity_poly.entity_id
_entity_poly.type
_entity_poly.pdbx_seq_one_letter_code
_entity_poly.pdbx_strand_id
1 'polypeptide(L)' 'SRIRTDLGQGVGPCGEHGFCGANVPIPCYTCIHFQPWLNGPHEDVYHGLLNERERVKEITGDIQIAAVLDRSIIAVADVI' A
#
# COMPACT_ATOMS: atom_id res chain seq x y z
N SER A 1 -12.41 -8.25 -7.25
CA SER A 1 -11.22 -9.12 -7.03
C SER A 1 -10.66 -8.94 -5.61
N ARG A 2 -10.12 -9.99 -4.94
CA ARG A 2 -9.52 -9.84 -3.60
C ARG A 2 -8.08 -9.33 -3.72
N ILE A 3 -7.74 -8.28 -2.98
CA ILE A 3 -6.40 -7.71 -2.87
C ILE A 3 -5.66 -8.37 -1.72
N ARG A 4 -4.38 -8.72 -1.93
CA ARG A 4 -3.55 -9.46 -0.99
C ARG A 4 -2.20 -8.80 -0.81
N THR A 5 -1.60 -8.97 0.36
CA THR A 5 -0.19 -8.65 0.65
C THR A 5 0.73 -9.66 -0.01
N ASP A 6 2.03 -9.37 0.01
CA ASP A 6 3.08 -10.28 -0.47
C ASP A 6 3.13 -11.61 0.32
N LEU A 7 2.61 -11.60 1.55
CA LEU A 7 2.43 -12.80 2.40
C LEU A 7 1.14 -13.56 2.07
N GLY A 8 0.36 -13.12 1.08
CA GLY A 8 -0.89 -13.74 0.64
C GLY A 8 -2.12 -13.44 1.51
N GLN A 9 -1.96 -12.65 2.57
CA GLN A 9 -3.07 -12.24 3.44
C GLN A 9 -3.93 -11.18 2.75
N GLY A 10 -5.25 -11.27 2.90
CA GLY A 10 -6.16 -10.33 2.24
C GLY A 10 -6.27 -9.02 3.01
N VAL A 11 -6.29 -7.90 2.28
CA VAL A 11 -6.45 -6.54 2.84
C VAL A 11 -7.81 -5.92 2.47
N GLY A 12 -8.55 -6.53 1.55
CA GLY A 12 -9.85 -6.06 1.10
C GLY A 12 -10.14 -6.40 -0.35
N PRO A 13 -11.39 -6.28 -0.83
CA PRO A 13 -11.70 -6.37 -2.25
C PRO A 13 -11.49 -5.03 -2.99
N CYS A 14 -11.36 -5.14 -4.31
CA CYS A 14 -11.60 -4.05 -5.25
C CYS A 14 -13.08 -4.09 -5.68
N GLY A 15 -13.76 -2.95 -5.55
CA GLY A 15 -15.14 -2.73 -5.97
C GLY A 15 -15.32 -2.45 -7.46
N GLU A 16 -14.23 -2.34 -8.23
CA GLU A 16 -14.28 -2.29 -9.69
C GLU A 16 -14.51 -3.70 -10.26
N HIS A 17 -15.43 -3.80 -11.23
CA HIS A 17 -15.81 -5.07 -11.85
C HIS A 17 -15.02 -5.38 -13.14
N GLY A 18 -14.18 -4.45 -13.60
CA GLY A 18 -13.25 -4.63 -14.73
C GLY A 18 -11.86 -5.16 -14.36
N PHE A 19 -11.04 -5.37 -15.40
CA PHE A 19 -9.62 -5.69 -15.25
C PHE A 19 -8.84 -4.47 -14.73
N CYS A 20 -7.98 -4.68 -13.74
CA CYS A 20 -7.10 -3.66 -13.18
C CYS A 20 -5.63 -4.13 -13.29
N GLY A 21 -4.78 -3.34 -13.94
CA GLY A 21 -3.35 -3.63 -14.12
C GLY A 21 -2.44 -3.03 -13.05
N ALA A 22 -3.00 -2.56 -11.93
CA ALA A 22 -2.21 -1.99 -10.85
C ALA A 22 -1.36 -3.05 -10.16
N ASN A 23 -0.16 -2.68 -9.72
CA ASN A 23 0.71 -3.55 -8.94
C ASN A 23 0.23 -3.60 -7.48
N VAL A 24 -0.87 -4.32 -7.24
CA VAL A 24 -1.52 -4.45 -5.94
C VAL A 24 -0.56 -5.11 -4.92
N PRO A 25 -0.63 -4.77 -3.62
CA PRO A 25 -1.72 -4.03 -2.95
C PRO A 25 -1.52 -2.52 -2.84
N ILE A 26 -0.30 -2.00 -2.99
CA ILE A 26 0.03 -0.61 -2.57
C ILE A 26 -0.82 0.46 -3.29
N PRO A 27 -1.02 0.43 -4.61
CA PRO A 27 -1.85 1.43 -5.29
C PRO A 27 -3.31 1.41 -4.85
N CYS A 28 -3.82 0.28 -4.34
CA CYS A 28 -5.21 0.17 -3.91
C CYS A 28 -5.54 1.09 -2.75
N TYR A 29 -4.61 1.35 -1.83
CA TYR A 29 -4.86 2.24 -0.68
C TYR A 29 -5.19 3.68 -1.08
N THR A 30 -4.76 4.11 -2.26
CA THR A 30 -5.08 5.44 -2.82
C THR A 30 -6.23 5.41 -3.84
N CYS A 31 -6.78 4.23 -4.12
CA CYS A 31 -7.81 4.02 -5.12
C CYS A 31 -9.21 4.10 -4.51
N ILE A 32 -10.10 4.87 -5.13
CA ILE A 32 -11.48 5.05 -4.66
C ILE A 32 -12.33 3.76 -4.66
N HIS A 33 -11.91 2.73 -5.40
CA HIS A 33 -12.64 1.46 -5.48
C HIS A 33 -12.21 0.46 -4.39
N PHE A 34 -11.16 0.76 -3.63
CA PHE A 34 -10.66 -0.16 -2.61
C PHE A 34 -11.56 -0.15 -1.37
N GLN A 35 -11.87 -1.34 -0.89
CA GLN A 35 -12.72 -1.54 0.28
C GLN A 35 -11.89 -2.28 1.34
N PRO A 36 -11.13 -1.55 2.18
CA PRO A 36 -10.26 -2.16 3.18
C PRO A 36 -11.07 -2.96 4.20
N TRP A 37 -10.51 -4.08 4.67
CA TRP A 37 -11.11 -4.87 5.74
C TRP A 37 -10.72 -4.32 7.10
N LEU A 38 -11.68 -4.20 8.02
CA LEU A 38 -11.43 -3.70 9.38
C LEU A 38 -10.29 -4.44 10.12
N ASN A 39 -10.16 -5.76 9.90
CA ASN A 39 -9.12 -6.60 10.51
C ASN A 39 -8.10 -7.08 9.48
N GLY A 40 -7.90 -6.33 8.38
CA GLY A 40 -6.84 -6.58 7.42
C GLY A 40 -5.46 -6.31 8.03
N PRO A 41 -4.37 -6.95 7.56
CA PRO A 41 -3.01 -6.71 8.07
C PRO A 41 -2.44 -5.40 7.51
N HIS A 42 -3.09 -4.28 7.81
CA HIS A 42 -2.72 -2.96 7.28
C HIS A 42 -1.43 -2.44 7.92
N GLU A 43 -1.20 -2.76 9.18
CA GLU A 43 0.02 -2.45 9.93
C GLU A 43 1.26 -3.06 9.27
N ASP A 44 1.17 -4.31 8.80
CA ASP A 44 2.29 -4.98 8.11
C ASP A 44 2.65 -4.25 6.81
N VAL A 45 1.64 -3.80 6.07
CA VAL A 45 1.85 -3.02 4.83
C VAL A 45 2.44 -1.65 5.16
N TYR A 46 1.97 -1.00 6.21
CA TYR A 46 2.48 0.29 6.68
C TYR A 46 3.96 0.22 7.07
N HIS A 47 4.32 -0.77 7.89
CA HIS A 47 5.71 -1.00 8.28
C HIS A 47 6.59 -1.37 7.08
N GLY A 48 6.07 -2.14 6.13
CA GLY A 48 6.76 -2.42 4.86
C GLY A 48 7.11 -1.14 4.09
N LEU A 49 6.16 -0.20 3.96
CA LEU A 49 6.39 1.07 3.26
C LEU A 49 7.36 2.00 4.00
N LEU A 50 7.33 2.02 5.34
CA LEU A 50 8.30 2.79 6.14
C LEU A 50 9.72 2.26 5.95
N ASN A 51 9.89 0.94 5.99
CA ASN A 51 11.19 0.30 5.76
C ASN A 51 11.70 0.57 4.34
N GLU A 52 10.81 0.47 3.34
CA GLU A 52 11.16 0.76 1.96
C GLU A 52 11.55 2.23 1.75
N ARG A 53 10.87 3.16 2.42
CA ARG A 53 11.21 4.59 2.38
C ARG A 53 12.60 4.87 2.90
N GLU A 54 12.97 4.31 4.06
CA GLU A 54 14.33 4.48 4.58
C GLU A 54 15.36 3.79 3.67
N ARG A 55 15.07 2.59 3.14
CA ARG A 55 15.95 1.91 2.17
C ARG A 55 16.20 2.74 0.91
N VAL A 56 15.16 3.34 0.33
CA VAL A 56 15.27 4.20 -0.86
C VAL A 56 16.11 5.43 -0.56
N LYS A 57 15.91 6.06 0.60
CA LYS A 57 16.70 7.21 1.05
C LYS A 57 18.18 6.83 1.24
N GLU A 58 18.47 5.68 1.83
CA GLU A 58 19.85 5.19 2.02
C GLU A 58 20.57 4.93 0.69
N ILE A 59 19.86 4.32 -0.27
CA ILE A 59 20.46 3.98 -1.58
C ILE A 59 20.67 5.21 -2.46
N THR A 60 19.72 6.14 -2.44
CA THR A 60 19.73 7.31 -3.34
C THR A 60 20.44 8.52 -2.73
N GLY A 61 20.47 8.63 -1.40
CA GLY A 61 20.89 9.83 -0.68
C GLY A 61 19.93 11.01 -0.83
N ASP A 62 18.75 10.82 -1.44
CA ASP A 62 17.80 11.88 -1.74
C ASP A 62 16.44 11.63 -1.06
N ILE A 63 16.09 12.52 -0.13
CA ILE A 63 14.82 12.45 0.60
C ILE A 63 13.62 12.69 -0.31
N GLN A 64 13.76 13.45 -1.40
CA GLN A 64 12.66 13.72 -2.33
C GLN A 64 12.27 12.47 -3.11
N ILE A 65 13.24 11.61 -3.44
CA ILE A 65 12.96 10.31 -4.08
C ILE A 65 12.25 9.38 -3.10
N ALA A 66 12.70 9.32 -1.85
CA ALA A 66 12.04 8.52 -0.82
C ALA A 66 10.61 9.01 -0.50
N ALA A 67 10.37 10.33 -0.54
CA ALA A 67 9.08 10.95 -0.26
C ALA A 67 7.96 10.55 -1.24
N VAL A 68 8.30 9.94 -2.39
CA VAL A 68 7.29 9.37 -3.32
C VAL A 68 6.40 8.32 -2.63
N LEU A 69 6.91 7.64 -1.59
CA LEU A 69 6.15 6.64 -0.83
C LEU A 69 5.18 7.26 0.18
N ASP A 70 5.36 8.52 0.56
CA ASP A 70 4.65 9.17 1.68
C ASP A 70 3.14 9.17 1.45
N ARG A 71 2.70 9.37 0.20
CA ARG A 71 1.27 9.33 -0.14
C ARG A 71 0.64 7.97 0.16
N SER A 72 1.35 6.88 -0.17
CA SER A 72 0.87 5.53 0.10
C SER A 72 0.94 5.21 1.59
N ILE A 73 1.98 5.67 2.29
CA ILE A 73 2.14 5.50 3.73
C ILE A 73 0.96 6.13 4.48
N ILE A 74 0.60 7.37 4.14
CA ILE A 74 -0.53 8.08 4.74
C ILE A 74 -1.85 7.34 4.44
N ALA A 75 -2.06 6.92 3.19
CA ALA A 75 -3.28 6.22 2.81
C ALA A 75 -3.45 4.84 3.49
N VAL A 76 -2.36 4.14 3.80
CA VAL A 76 -2.42 2.92 4.61
C VAL A 76 -2.70 3.26 6.08
N ALA A 77 -2.12 4.33 6.61
CA ALA A 77 -2.36 4.77 7.98
C ALA A 77 -3.83 5.16 8.24
N ASP A 78 -4.55 5.66 7.23
CA ASP A 78 -5.98 6.03 7.35
C ASP A 78 -6.92 4.84 7.60
N VAL A 79 -6.45 3.59 7.44
CA VAL A 79 -7.25 2.36 7.57
C VAL A 79 -6.73 1.40 8.64
N ILE A 80 -5.79 1.85 9.47
CA ILE A 80 -5.31 1.21 10.70
C ILE A 80 -6.15 1.74 11.87
#